data_AF-A0A2H1WIZ5-F1
#
_entry.id   AF-A0A2H1WIZ5-F1
#
_cell.length_a   1.000
_cell.length_b   1.000
_cell.length_c   1.000
_cell.angle_alpha   90.00
_cell.angle_beta   90.00
_cell.angle_gamma   90.00
#
_symmetry.space_group_name_H-M   'P 1'
#
loop_
_entity.id
_entity.type
_entity.pdbx_description
1 polymer ?
#
loop_
_entity_poly.entity_id
_entity_poly.type
_entity_poly.pdbx_seq_one_letter_code
_entity_poly.pdbx_strand_id
1 'polypeptide(L)'
;LREGIADVAKVARPVKSATLEVVDLDDSVSTKEVVAAIAAAGGCSVEAVHGRPIRTGRRGLGTTRVDCPVTTAKAVLKRTKGRLLIGFSSAVV
;
A
#
# COMPACT_ATOMS: atom_id res chain seq x y z
N LEU A 1 21.58 5.51 33.34
CA LEU A 1 21.84 5.08 31.95
C LEU A 1 20.59 4.40 31.39
N ARG A 2 19.73 5.12 30.66
CA ARG A 2 18.66 4.55 29.83
C ARG A 2 18.51 5.44 28.60
N GLU A 3 19.31 5.15 27.59
CA GLU A 3 19.12 5.61 26.22
C GLU A 3 18.00 4.80 25.54
N GLY A 4 17.40 5.39 24.52
CA GLY A 4 16.64 4.68 23.50
C GLY A 4 15.12 4.85 23.63
N ILE A 5 14.57 5.85 22.96
CA ILE A 5 13.97 5.74 21.61
C ILE A 5 13.69 7.17 21.16
N ALA A 6 14.66 7.74 20.44
CA ALA A 6 14.38 8.83 19.51
C ALA A 6 14.02 8.16 18.18
N ASP A 7 12.72 8.02 17.88
CA ASP A 7 12.22 8.12 16.52
C ASP A 7 10.69 8.16 16.52
N VAL A 8 10.14 9.34 16.17
CA VAL A 8 8.80 9.60 15.64
C VAL A 8 7.74 8.56 16.01
N ALA A 9 7.12 8.73 17.18
CA ALA A 9 5.78 8.22 17.43
C ALA A 9 4.81 8.97 16.50
N LYS A 10 4.66 8.48 15.26
CA LYS A 10 3.64 8.98 14.34
C LYS A 10 2.31 8.62 14.94
N VAL A 11 1.69 9.64 15.55
CA VAL A 11 0.34 9.57 16.08
C VAL A 11 -0.59 9.26 14.91
N ALA A 12 -0.81 7.98 14.63
CA ALA A 12 -1.97 7.52 13.89
C ALA A 12 -3.15 7.81 14.82
N ARG A 13 -3.69 9.03 14.73
CA ARG A 13 -5.07 9.33 15.13
C ARG A 13 -5.90 8.13 14.67
N PRO A 14 -6.80 7.53 15.46
CA PRO A 14 -7.60 6.37 15.05
C PRO A 14 -8.57 6.78 13.92
N VAL A 15 -8.03 7.05 12.74
CA VAL A 15 -8.71 7.16 11.48
C VAL A 15 -8.90 5.74 11.02
N LYS A 16 -10.14 5.39 10.68
CA LYS A 16 -10.54 4.09 10.17
C LYS A 16 -9.54 3.67 9.08
N SER A 17 -8.68 2.70 9.37
CA SER A 17 -7.78 2.10 8.39
C SER A 17 -8.56 1.06 7.60
N ALA A 18 -8.22 0.93 6.32
CA ALA A 18 -8.71 -0.09 5.42
C ALA A 18 -7.52 -0.91 4.94
N THR A 19 -7.69 -2.22 4.93
CA THR A 19 -6.76 -3.12 4.27
C THR A 19 -7.20 -3.26 2.82
N LEU A 20 -6.39 -2.78 1.89
CA LEU A 20 -6.53 -3.04 0.46
C LEU A 20 -5.74 -4.30 0.11
N GLU A 21 -6.33 -5.20 -0.66
CA GLU A 21 -5.63 -6.36 -1.21
C GLU A 21 -5.33 -6.10 -2.68
N VAL A 22 -4.05 -6.04 -3.00
CA VAL A 22 -3.57 -5.86 -4.36
C VAL A 22 -3.25 -7.24 -4.93
N VAL A 23 -3.94 -7.63 -5.98
CA VAL A 23 -3.76 -8.92 -6.68
C VAL A 23 -3.22 -8.65 -8.09
N ASP A 24 -2.74 -9.68 -8.77
CA ASP A 24 -2.18 -9.58 -10.14
C ASP A 24 -0.86 -8.77 -10.19
N LEU A 25 -0.08 -8.81 -9.12
CA LEU A 25 1.25 -8.18 -9.12
C LEU A 25 2.24 -9.04 -9.90
N ASP A 26 2.95 -8.44 -10.85
CA ASP A 26 4.11 -9.09 -11.48
C ASP A 26 5.24 -9.30 -10.46
N ASP A 27 6.05 -10.34 -10.61
CA ASP A 27 7.18 -10.66 -9.72
C ASP A 27 8.21 -9.51 -9.66
N SER A 28 8.28 -8.68 -10.71
CA SER A 28 9.13 -7.49 -10.76
C SER A 28 8.68 -6.37 -9.82
N VAL A 29 7.43 -6.40 -9.34
CA VAL A 29 6.88 -5.34 -8.50
C VAL A 29 7.32 -5.52 -7.05
N SER A 30 7.95 -4.49 -6.48
CA SER A 30 8.35 -4.48 -5.07
C SER A 30 7.31 -3.81 -4.16
N THR A 31 7.22 -4.20 -2.88
CA THR A 31 6.29 -3.59 -1.90
C THR A 31 6.42 -2.06 -1.85
N LYS A 32 7.63 -1.51 -2.02
CA LYS A 32 7.89 -0.06 -2.06
C LYS A 32 7.16 0.62 -3.23
N GLU A 33 7.12 -0.01 -4.41
CA GLU A 33 6.41 0.53 -5.56
C GLU A 33 4.90 0.51 -5.35
N VAL A 34 4.37 -0.57 -4.76
CA VAL A 34 2.95 -0.67 -4.41
C VAL A 34 2.55 0.46 -3.46
N VAL A 35 3.36 0.70 -2.42
CA VAL A 35 3.13 1.78 -1.44
C VAL A 35 3.19 3.15 -2.12
N ALA A 36 4.19 3.39 -2.98
CA ALA A 36 4.33 4.65 -3.70
C ALA A 36 3.14 4.90 -4.66
N ALA A 37 2.68 3.88 -5.37
CA ALA A 37 1.53 3.97 -6.28
C ALA A 37 0.23 4.26 -5.52
N ILE A 38 -0.01 3.59 -4.39
CA ILE A 38 -1.19 3.83 -3.53
C ILE A 38 -1.14 5.25 -2.93
N ALA A 39 0.02 5.68 -2.45
CA ALA A 39 0.24 7.03 -1.94
C ALA A 39 -0.03 8.09 -3.02
N ALA A 40 0.49 7.91 -4.23
CA ALA A 40 0.28 8.82 -5.36
C ALA A 40 -1.18 8.84 -5.83
N ALA A 41 -1.81 7.67 -5.96
CA ALA A 41 -3.20 7.56 -6.39
C ALA A 41 -4.18 8.12 -5.35
N GLY A 42 -3.92 7.86 -4.07
CA GLY A 42 -4.72 8.32 -2.93
C GLY A 42 -4.33 9.69 -2.37
N GLY A 43 -3.29 10.34 -2.92
CA GLY A 43 -2.82 11.66 -2.47
C GLY A 43 -2.38 11.70 -1.02
N CYS A 44 -1.82 10.61 -0.49
CA CYS A 44 -1.42 10.47 0.92
C CYS A 44 0.08 10.26 1.06
N SER A 45 0.63 10.54 2.25
CA SER A 45 2.04 10.28 2.51
C SER A 45 2.30 8.77 2.53
N VAL A 46 3.40 8.32 1.91
CA VAL A 46 3.84 6.91 1.90
C VAL A 46 4.00 6.34 3.32
N GLU A 47 4.21 7.21 4.29
CA GLU A 47 4.41 6.86 5.69
C GLU A 47 3.10 6.52 6.41
N ALA A 48 1.96 6.92 5.84
CA ALA A 48 0.63 6.53 6.28
C ALA A 48 0.14 5.23 5.62
N VAL A 49 0.92 4.66 4.71
CA VAL A 49 0.58 3.47 3.91
C VAL A 49 1.56 2.36 4.26
N HIS A 50 1.07 1.27 4.84
CA HIS A 50 1.89 0.15 5.27
C HIS A 50 1.67 -1.05 4.34
N GLY A 51 2.62 -1.29 3.44
CA GLY A 51 2.62 -2.47 2.58
C GLY A 51 3.15 -3.70 3.30
N ARG A 52 2.40 -4.81 3.25
CA ARG A 52 2.90 -6.13 3.66
C ARG A 52 3.85 -6.72 2.61
N PRO A 53 4.68 -7.70 2.99
CA PRO A 53 5.47 -8.46 2.01
C PRO A 53 4.55 -9.13 0.98
N ILE A 54 4.96 -9.05 -0.28
CA ILE A 54 4.24 -9.67 -1.40
C ILE A 54 4.33 -11.19 -1.24
N ARG A 55 3.16 -11.83 -1.25
CA ARG A 55 3.01 -13.29 -1.28
C ARG A 55 2.81 -13.69 -2.74
N THR A 56 3.80 -14.31 -3.34
CA THR A 56 3.65 -14.92 -4.67
C THR A 56 2.91 -16.24 -4.55
N GLY A 57 1.77 -16.35 -5.24
CA GLY A 57 0.97 -17.57 -5.25
C GLY A 57 1.46 -18.57 -6.31
N ARG A 58 0.96 -19.81 -6.29
CA ARG A 58 1.30 -20.86 -7.27
C ARG A 58 0.97 -20.52 -8.74
N ARG A 59 0.26 -19.43 -9.00
CA ARG A 59 -0.11 -18.96 -10.35
C ARG A 59 0.90 -18.00 -10.97
N GLY A 60 2.01 -17.70 -10.30
CA GLY A 60 3.03 -16.76 -10.80
C GLY A 60 2.66 -15.28 -10.62
N LEU A 61 1.51 -15.00 -10.00
CA LEU A 61 1.05 -13.65 -9.68
C LEU A 61 1.21 -13.39 -8.18
N GLY A 62 1.78 -12.23 -7.85
CA GLY A 62 1.92 -11.71 -6.50
C GLY A 62 0.61 -11.16 -5.96
N THR A 63 0.38 -11.38 -4.67
CA THR A 63 -0.66 -10.73 -3.89
C THR A 63 -0.03 -10.02 -2.71
N THR A 64 -0.45 -8.78 -2.46
CA THR A 64 -0.03 -8.08 -1.25
C THR A 64 -1.17 -7.35 -0.59
N ARG A 65 -1.03 -7.16 0.72
CA ARG A 65 -2.00 -6.42 1.52
C ARG A 65 -1.36 -5.10 1.92
N VAL A 66 -2.09 -4.02 1.73
CA VAL A 66 -1.64 -2.68 2.09
C VAL A 66 -2.63 -2.09 3.07
N ASP A 67 -2.15 -1.74 4.26
CA ASP A 67 -2.92 -0.99 5.22
C ASP A 67 -2.81 0.51 4.91
N CYS A 68 -3.94 1.16 4.73
CA CYS A 68 -3.99 2.59 4.43
C CYS A 68 -5.29 3.22 4.94
N PRO A 69 -5.36 4.53 5.14
CA PRO A 69 -6.58 5.19 5.59
C PRO A 69 -7.75 4.95 4.61
N VAL A 70 -8.99 4.81 5.11
CA VAL A 70 -10.18 4.64 4.25
C VAL A 70 -10.35 5.74 3.21
N THR A 71 -9.89 6.96 3.50
CA THR A 71 -9.90 8.10 2.57
C THR A 71 -8.98 7.84 1.38
N THR A 72 -7.78 7.33 1.64
CA THR A 72 -6.81 6.93 0.63
C THR A 72 -7.36 5.78 -0.18
N ALA A 73 -7.88 4.74 0.47
CA ALA A 73 -8.42 3.56 -0.22
C ALA A 73 -9.57 3.94 -1.17
N LYS A 74 -10.51 4.78 -0.72
CA LYS A 74 -11.59 5.29 -1.58
C LYS A 74 -11.08 6.16 -2.73
N ALA A 75 -10.09 7.02 -2.48
CA ALA A 75 -9.51 7.85 -3.51
C ALA A 75 -8.81 7.01 -4.59
N VAL A 76 -8.05 5.99 -4.17
CA VAL A 76 -7.43 4.99 -5.04
C VAL A 76 -8.51 4.32 -5.87
N LEU A 77 -9.47 3.61 -5.26
CA LEU A 77 -10.56 2.90 -5.94
C LEU A 77 -11.33 3.79 -6.94
N LYS A 78 -11.62 5.04 -6.56
CA LYS A 78 -12.32 6.00 -7.43
C LYS A 78 -11.48 6.41 -8.64
N ARG A 79 -10.17 6.57 -8.47
CA ARG A 79 -9.24 7.01 -9.53
C ARG A 79 -8.81 5.87 -10.44
N THR A 80 -8.64 4.68 -9.88
CA THR A 80 -8.14 3.49 -10.56
C THR A 80 -9.24 2.61 -11.12
N LYS A 81 -10.50 2.81 -10.71
CA LYS A 81 -11.64 1.92 -11.04
C LYS A 81 -11.31 0.44 -10.76
N GLY A 82 -10.55 0.18 -9.69
CA GLY A 82 -10.11 -1.17 -9.31
C GLY A 82 -8.82 -1.66 -9.99
N ARG A 83 -8.12 -0.83 -10.78
CA ARG A 83 -6.83 -1.18 -11.42
C ARG A 83 -5.75 -0.15 -11.15
N LEU A 84 -4.85 -0.46 -10.24
CA LEU A 84 -3.71 0.38 -9.91
C LEU A 84 -2.55 0.11 -10.85
N LEU A 85 -2.03 1.16 -11.50
CA LEU A 85 -0.80 1.09 -12.25
C LEU A 85 0.38 1.30 -11.29
N ILE A 86 1.32 0.36 -11.31
CA ILE A 86 2.51 0.34 -10.48
C ILE A 86 3.70 0.28 -11.43
N GLY A 87 4.36 1.42 -11.65
CA GLY A 87 5.38 1.55 -12.68
C GLY A 87 4.83 1.22 -14.06
N PHE A 88 5.23 0.07 -14.61
CA PHE A 88 4.76 -0.48 -15.89
C PHE A 88 3.78 -1.65 -15.76
N SER A 89 3.49 -2.11 -14.55
CA SER A 89 2.60 -3.23 -14.28
C SER A 89 1.21 -2.74 -13.86
N SER A 90 0.17 -3.46 -14.29
CA SER A 90 -1.19 -3.24 -13.80
C SER A 90 -1.52 -4.26 -12.72
N ALA A 91 -1.98 -3.80 -11.57
CA ALA A 91 -2.48 -4.65 -10.50
C ALA A 91 -3.93 -4.31 -10.16
N VAL A 92 -4.67 -5.26 -9.64
CA VAL A 92 -6.08 -5.09 -9.25
C VAL A 92 -6.15 -4.81 -7.75
N VAL A 93 -6.95 -3.82 -7.35
CA VAL A 93 -7.11 -3.31 -5.96
C VAL A 93 -8.55 -3.33 -5.50
#